data_AF-A0A9D7MI78-F1
#
_entry.id   AF-A0A9D7MI78-F1
#
_cell.length_a   1.000
_cell.length_b   1.000
_cell.length_c   1.000
_cell.angle_alpha   90.00
_cell.angle_beta   90.00
_cell.angle_gamma   90.00
#
_symmetry.space_group_name_H-M   'P 1'
#
loop_
_entity.id
_entity.type
_entity.pdbx_description
1 polymer ?
#
loop_
_entity_poly.entity_id
_entity_poly.type
_entity_poly.pdbx_seq_one_letter_code
_entity_poly.pdbx_strand_id
1 'polypeptide(L)'
;MGTAISVSPNGDRIYASGTFIGQVNFGGIVTIESFVNKADFYVRAFDANGSTRWVKRIGYSGTDRYISSTTQTDGKLVLTGAMSQTTTFDTQTLTANGENASDFFLCRMSKDGGSNF
;
A
#
# COMPACT_ATOMS: atom_id res chain seq x y z
N MET A 1 -4.76 11.65 7.67
CA MET A 1 -4.52 10.19 7.63
C MET A 1 -5.32 9.68 6.45
N GLY A 2 -4.66 9.30 5.36
CA GLY A 2 -5.34 8.83 4.16
C GLY A 2 -5.72 7.36 4.32
N THR A 3 -6.98 7.03 4.05
CA THR A 3 -7.45 5.67 3.84
C THR A 3 -8.17 5.63 2.51
N ALA A 4 -7.97 4.56 1.75
CA ALA A 4 -8.67 4.34 0.50
C ALA A 4 -9.19 2.91 0.43
N ILE A 5 -10.36 2.76 -0.18
CA ILE A 5 -10.96 1.47 -0.50
C ILE A 5 -11.29 1.45 -1.99
N SER A 6 -11.03 0.32 -2.64
CA SER A 6 -11.38 0.12 -4.04
C SER A 6 -11.79 -1.33 -4.26
N VAL A 7 -12.72 -1.56 -5.19
CA VAL A 7 -13.29 -2.88 -5.47
C VAL A 7 -13.07 -3.20 -6.94
N SER A 8 -12.59 -4.41 -7.25
CA SER A 8 -12.42 -4.84 -8.64
C SER A 8 -13.75 -4.79 -9.38
N PRO A 9 -13.76 -4.56 -10.71
CA PRO A 9 -15.01 -4.41 -11.48
C PRO A 9 -15.98 -5.59 -11.36
N ASN A 10 -15.46 -6.81 -11.17
CA ASN A 10 -16.25 -8.02 -10.99
C ASN A 10 -16.55 -8.34 -9.51
N GLY A 11 -16.14 -7.49 -8.58
CA GLY A 11 -16.37 -7.66 -7.13
C GLY A 11 -15.58 -8.77 -6.47
N ASP A 12 -14.68 -9.46 -7.19
CA ASP A 12 -13.92 -10.59 -6.64
C ASP A 12 -12.81 -10.19 -5.67
N ARG A 13 -12.47 -8.90 -5.65
CA ARG A 13 -11.36 -8.32 -4.90
C ARG A 13 -11.76 -7.00 -4.28
N ILE A 14 -11.55 -6.89 -2.98
CA ILE A 14 -11.64 -5.61 -2.25
C ILE A 14 -10.23 -5.25 -1.80
N TYR A 15 -9.82 -4.01 -2.01
CA TYR A 15 -8.54 -3.48 -1.58
C TYR A 15 -8.77 -2.37 -0.57
N ALA A 16 -8.06 -2.42 0.56
CA ALA A 16 -7.99 -1.34 1.52
C ALA A 16 -6.53 -0.91 1.67
N SER A 17 -6.29 0.40 1.64
CA SER A 17 -4.97 0.97 1.88
C SER A 17 -5.06 2.10 2.91
N GLY A 18 -3.96 2.33 3.60
CA GLY A 18 -3.91 3.35 4.64
C GLY A 18 -2.55 3.41 5.31
N THR A 19 -2.48 4.15 6.41
CA THR A 19 -1.27 4.26 7.24
C THR A 19 -1.42 3.50 8.55
N PHE A 20 -0.32 2.97 9.08
CA PHE A 20 -0.27 2.37 10.41
C PHE A 20 1.04 2.72 11.13
N ILE A 21 1.02 2.73 12.47
CA ILE A 21 2.20 2.91 13.33
C ILE A 21 2.27 1.72 14.28
N GLY A 22 3.48 1.22 14.50
CA GLY A 22 3.76 0.07 15.33
C GLY A 22 3.44 -1.24 14.61
N GLN A 23 3.10 -2.24 15.40
CA GLN A 23 2.75 -3.56 14.90
C GLN A 23 1.24 -3.66 14.67
N VAL A 24 0.85 -4.21 13.51
CA VAL A 24 -0.55 -4.54 13.22
C VAL A 24 -0.65 -6.00 12.82
N ASN A 25 -1.56 -6.71 13.49
CA ASN A 25 -1.96 -8.06 13.14
C ASN A 25 -3.27 -8.03 12.35
N PHE A 26 -3.26 -8.59 11.15
CA PHE A 26 -4.43 -8.60 10.27
C PHE A 26 -5.25 -9.89 10.40
N GLY A 27 -5.66 -10.23 11.63
CA GLY A 27 -6.50 -11.39 11.90
C GLY A 27 -5.75 -12.73 11.81
N GLY A 28 -4.52 -12.78 12.32
CA GLY A 28 -3.73 -14.00 12.46
C GLY A 28 -3.00 -14.48 11.19
N ILE A 29 -3.25 -13.85 10.04
CA ILE A 29 -2.64 -14.28 8.76
C ILE A 29 -1.25 -13.69 8.59
N VAL A 30 -1.10 -12.40 8.87
CA VAL A 30 0.19 -11.73 8.82
C VAL A 30 0.24 -10.62 9.85
N THR A 31 1.43 -10.43 10.40
CA THR A 31 1.78 -9.27 11.22
C THR A 31 2.79 -8.43 10.43
N ILE A 32 2.51 -7.14 10.27
CA ILE A 32 3.47 -6.17 9.73
C ILE A 32 3.85 -5.16 10.80
N GLU A 33 5.04 -4.61 10.68
CA GLU A 33 5.59 -3.63 11.60
C GLU A 33 6.07 -2.40 10.84
N SER A 34 5.68 -1.22 11.32
CA SER A 34 6.07 0.04 10.70
C SER A 34 7.54 0.36 10.98
N PHE A 35 8.19 1.17 10.16
CA PHE A 35 9.56 1.61 10.42
C PHE A 35 9.65 2.49 11.69
N VAL A 36 10.33 2.01 12.74
CA VAL A 36 10.78 2.73 13.95
C VAL A 36 9.90 3.93 14.35
N ASN A 37 8.71 3.67 14.88
CA ASN A 37 7.73 4.67 15.36
C ASN A 37 7.27 5.72 14.32
N LYS A 38 7.53 5.49 13.03
CA LYS A 38 6.98 6.27 11.91
C LYS A 38 5.84 5.52 11.25
N ALA A 39 4.96 6.26 10.58
CA ALA A 39 3.83 5.65 9.92
C ALA A 39 4.27 5.07 8.57
N ASP A 40 4.03 3.79 8.36
CA ASP A 40 4.16 3.14 7.06
C ASP A 40 2.80 3.04 6.39
N PHE A 41 2.78 2.85 5.07
CA PHE A 41 1.54 2.47 4.39
C PHE A 41 1.34 0.96 4.45
N TYR A 42 0.08 0.55 4.47
CA TYR A 42 -0.32 -0.80 4.18
C TYR A 42 -1.25 -0.84 2.97
N VAL A 43 -1.23 -1.96 2.27
CA VAL A 43 -2.25 -2.36 1.32
C VAL A 43 -2.68 -3.77 1.69
N ARG A 44 -3.99 -3.96 1.83
CA ARG A 44 -4.60 -5.25 2.14
C ARG A 44 -5.60 -5.58 1.07
N ALA A 45 -5.60 -6.84 0.65
CA ALA A 45 -6.56 -7.33 -0.30
C ALA A 45 -7.39 -8.45 0.31
N PHE A 46 -8.70 -8.33 0.16
CA PHE A 46 -9.71 -9.31 0.55
C PHE A 46 -10.36 -9.93 -0.68
N ASP A 47 -10.97 -11.09 -0.53
CA ASP A 47 -11.94 -11.58 -1.52
C ASP A 47 -13.33 -10.97 -1.32
N ALA A 48 -14.26 -11.36 -2.18
CA ALA A 48 -15.66 -10.93 -2.15
C ALA A 48 -16.38 -11.19 -0.81
N ASN A 49 -15.92 -12.18 -0.03
CA ASN A 49 -16.48 -12.51 1.28
C ASN A 49 -15.81 -11.74 2.43
N GLY A 50 -14.87 -10.85 2.13
CA GLY A 50 -14.10 -10.10 3.12
C GLY A 50 -12.98 -10.92 3.78
N SER A 51 -12.64 -12.10 3.24
CA SER A 51 -11.52 -12.88 3.76
C SER A 51 -10.19 -12.36 3.21
N THR A 52 -9.20 -12.19 4.08
CA THR A 52 -7.88 -11.70 3.66
C THR A 52 -7.21 -12.69 2.73
N ARG A 53 -6.60 -12.16 1.68
CA ARG A 53 -5.73 -12.94 0.79
C ARG A 53 -4.27 -12.56 0.94
N TRP A 54 -3.99 -11.27 1.05
CA TRP A 54 -2.65 -10.78 1.32
C TRP A 54 -2.67 -9.39 1.97
N VAL A 55 -1.57 -9.05 2.62
CA VAL A 55 -1.27 -7.73 3.16
C VAL A 55 0.17 -7.40 2.80
N LYS A 56 0.43 -6.16 2.42
CA LYS A 56 1.76 -5.66 2.13
C LYS A 56 2.00 -4.35 2.86
N ARG A 57 3.23 -4.21 3.35
CA ARG A 57 3.76 -2.96 3.90
C ARG A 57 4.50 -2.23 2.79
N ILE A 58 4.22 -0.93 2.64
CA ILE A 58 5.07 -0.03 1.86
C ILE A 58 5.75 0.85 2.90
N GLY A 59 7.03 0.56 3.15
CA GLY A 59 7.80 1.24 4.18
C GLY A 59 8.02 2.70 3.81
N TYR A 60 8.01 3.63 4.74
CA TYR A 60 8.37 5.01 4.46
C TYR A 60 8.89 5.69 5.71
N SER A 61 10.04 6.34 5.59
CA SER A 61 10.72 7.00 6.70
C SER A 61 10.44 8.50 6.81
N GLY A 62 9.56 9.06 5.97
CA GLY A 62 9.19 10.49 6.02
C GLY A 62 7.82 10.78 6.65
N THR A 63 7.36 12.03 6.55
CA THR A 63 6.22 12.56 7.33
C THR A 63 4.94 12.80 6.56
N ASP A 64 5.00 12.91 5.23
CA ASP A 64 3.82 13.16 4.37
C ASP A 64 3.06 11.87 4.08
N ARG A 65 1.72 11.91 4.26
CA ARG A 65 0.88 10.72 4.43
C ARG A 65 -0.38 10.78 3.59
N TYR A 66 -0.22 10.57 2.29
CA TYR A 66 -1.35 10.44 1.36
C TYR A 66 -1.20 9.16 0.57
N ILE A 67 -2.26 8.37 0.57
CA ILE A 67 -2.39 7.17 -0.24
C ILE A 67 -3.80 7.18 -0.85
N SER A 68 -3.88 6.88 -2.13
CA SER A 68 -5.13 6.75 -2.87
C SER A 68 -5.04 5.53 -3.76
N SER A 69 -6.17 4.89 -4.02
CA SER A 69 -6.23 3.70 -4.83
C SER A 69 -7.45 3.66 -5.74
N THR A 70 -7.29 3.00 -6.88
CA THR A 70 -8.38 2.65 -7.78
C THR A 70 -8.10 1.30 -8.43
N THR A 71 -9.09 0.69 -9.05
CA THR A 71 -8.93 -0.59 -9.75
C THR A 71 -9.10 -0.42 -11.25
N GLN A 72 -8.24 -1.08 -12.01
CA GLN A 72 -8.34 -1.15 -13.46
C GLN A 72 -9.45 -2.13 -13.88
N THR A 73 -9.79 -2.12 -15.17
CA THR A 73 -10.79 -3.03 -15.77
C THR A 73 -10.39 -4.50 -15.68
N ASP A 74 -9.10 -4.81 -15.66
CA ASP A 74 -8.55 -6.16 -15.43
C ASP A 74 -8.50 -6.54 -13.93
N GLY A 75 -8.96 -5.64 -13.06
CA GLY A 75 -9.00 -5.80 -11.61
C GLY A 75 -7.64 -5.70 -10.92
N LYS A 76 -6.60 -5.22 -11.61
CA LYS A 76 -5.36 -4.78 -10.94
C LYS A 76 -5.62 -3.52 -10.13
N LEU A 77 -4.90 -3.39 -9.02
CA LEU A 77 -4.90 -2.18 -8.20
C LEU A 77 -3.93 -1.16 -8.81
N VAL A 78 -4.34 0.09 -8.88
CA VAL A 78 -3.47 1.26 -9.07
C VAL A 78 -3.45 2.01 -7.76
N LEU A 79 -2.27 2.27 -7.26
CA LEU A 79 -2.02 2.93 -5.99
C LEU A 79 -1.14 4.14 -6.24
N THR A 80 -1.46 5.26 -5.61
CA THR A 80 -0.63 6.46 -5.64
C THR A 80 -0.39 6.95 -4.23
N GLY A 81 0.76 7.57 -4.00
CA GLY A 81 1.06 8.23 -2.73
C GLY A 81 2.24 9.16 -2.83
N ALA A 82 2.60 9.75 -1.69
CA ALA A 82 3.74 10.67 -1.57
C ALA A 82 4.90 10.01 -0.81
N MET A 83 6.14 10.33 -1.22
CA MET A 83 7.38 9.88 -0.60
C MET A 83 8.46 10.98 -0.65
N SER A 84 9.14 11.24 0.46
CA SER A 84 10.28 12.17 0.59
C SER A 84 11.63 11.48 0.85
N GLN A 85 11.66 10.14 0.90
CA GLN A 85 12.88 9.36 1.14
C GLN A 85 12.82 8.03 0.37
N THR A 86 13.99 7.43 0.16
CA THR A 86 14.08 6.10 -0.45
C THR A 86 13.26 5.07 0.32
N THR A 87 12.45 4.31 -0.40
CA THR A 87 11.65 3.21 0.14
C THR A 87 11.90 1.93 -0.66
N THR A 88 11.74 0.79 -0.01
CA THR A 88 11.68 -0.51 -0.66
C THR A 88 10.28 -1.08 -0.52
N PHE A 89 9.69 -1.47 -1.65
CA PHE A 89 8.46 -2.25 -1.70
C PHE A 89 8.73 -3.59 -2.35
N ASP A 90 8.49 -4.67 -1.60
CA ASP A 90 8.89 -6.01 -1.99
C ASP A 90 10.39 -6.04 -2.38
N THR A 91 10.69 -6.20 -3.67
CA THR A 91 12.06 -6.23 -4.24
C THR A 91 12.45 -4.96 -4.97
N GLN A 92 11.56 -3.97 -5.06
CA GLN A 92 11.79 -2.73 -5.80
C GLN A 92 12.16 -1.59 -4.85
N THR A 93 13.17 -0.82 -5.23
CA THR A 93 13.60 0.37 -4.49
C THR A 93 13.17 1.62 -5.26
N LEU A 94 12.41 2.48 -4.60
CA LEU A 94 12.05 3.80 -5.09
C LEU A 94 12.91 4.82 -4.37
N THR A 95 13.54 5.72 -5.11
CA THR A 95 14.35 6.80 -4.55
C THR A 95 13.64 8.12 -4.77
N ALA A 96 13.35 8.85 -3.69
CA ALA A 96 12.90 10.23 -3.79
C ALA A 96 14.12 11.11 -4.12
N ASN A 97 13.96 12.01 -5.08
CA ASN A 97 15.00 12.95 -5.52
C ASN A 97 14.77 14.36 -4.92
N GLY A 98 13.62 14.61 -4.30
CA GLY A 98 13.35 15.85 -3.60
C GLY A 98 14.13 15.97 -2.28
N GLU A 99 15.21 16.75 -2.27
CA GLU A 99 15.88 17.16 -1.03
C GLU A 99 14.91 17.98 -0.17
N ASN A 100 14.23 17.34 0.79
CA ASN A 100 13.22 17.91 1.68
C ASN A 100 11.85 18.22 1.04
N ALA A 101 11.54 17.63 -0.13
CA ALA A 101 10.22 17.71 -0.75
C ALA A 101 9.66 16.29 -0.99
N SER A 102 8.34 16.17 -0.99
CA SER A 102 7.67 14.91 -1.36
C SER A 102 7.61 14.76 -2.88
N ASP A 103 8.11 13.64 -3.39
CA ASP A 103 7.79 13.11 -4.70
C ASP A 103 6.50 12.28 -4.64
N PHE A 104 5.90 12.01 -5.79
CA PHE A 104 4.78 11.08 -5.90
C PHE A 104 5.25 9.74 -6.47
N PHE A 105 4.57 8.66 -6.10
CA PHE A 105 4.71 7.37 -6.74
C PHE A 105 3.38 6.90 -7.33
N LEU A 106 3.48 6.06 -8.35
CA LEU A 106 2.40 5.22 -8.85
C LEU A 106 2.86 3.76 -8.77
N CYS A 107 2.00 2.87 -8.29
CA CYS A 107 2.24 1.45 -8.24
C CYS A 107 1.05 0.71 -8.85
N ARG A 108 1.32 -0.24 -9.75
CA ARG A 108 0.34 -1.24 -10.16
C ARG A 108 0.58 -2.52 -9.39
N MET A 109 -0.49 -3.11 -8.87
CA MET A 109 -0.44 -4.40 -8.20
C MET A 109 -1.42 -5.39 -8.82
N SER A 110 -0.96 -6.63 -8.99
CA SER A 110 -1.82 -7.73 -9.42
C SER A 110 -2.82 -8.14 -8.32
N LYS A 111 -3.84 -8.92 -8.69
CA LYS A 111 -4.77 -9.51 -7.72
C LYS A 111 -4.08 -10.40 -6.70
N ASP A 112 -2.93 -10.97 -7.05
CA ASP A 112 -2.11 -11.83 -6.19
C ASP A 112 -1.03 -11.07 -5.42
N GLY A 113 -0.95 -9.74 -5.60
CA GLY A 113 -0.07 -8.86 -4.85
C GLY A 113 1.31 -8.65 -5.48
N GLY A 114 1.56 -9.15 -6.68
CA GLY A 114 2.77 -8.80 -7.44
C GLY A 114 2.75 -7.32 -7.82
N SER A 115 3.85 -6.60 -7.59
CA SER A 115 3.93 -5.14 -7.70
C SER A 115 4.84 -4.68 -8.84
N ASN A 116 4.51 -3.54 -9.43
CA ASN A 116 5.30 -2.86 -10.45
C ASN A 116 5.16 -1.33 -10.30
N PHE A 117 6.25 -0.58 -10.32
CA PHE A 117 6.30 0.88 -10.16
C PHE A 117 6.69 1.58 -11.47
#